data_AF-A0A812WY33-F1
#
_entry.id   AF-A0A812WY33-F1
#
_cell.length_a   1.000
_cell.length_b   1.000
_cell.length_c   1.000
_cell.angle_alpha   90.00
_cell.angle_beta   90.00
_cell.angle_gamma   90.00
#
_symmetry.space_group_name_H-M   'P 1'
#
loop_
_entity.id
_entity.type
_entity.pdbx_description
1 polymer ?
#
loop_
_entity_poly.entity_id
_entity_poly.type
_entity_poly.pdbx_seq_one_letter_code
_entity_poly.pdbx_strand_id
1 'polypeptide(L)'
;MVSAGYGHTVLLRSDGHVVAVGLKSYGQTDIPPLPLHGGATYTQISAGFYHTVFLRSDGQAVGCGEASLARREIPPLDVGVKYIQVSAGFCHTAFLRSDGRAVACGEDRDGRCSIPPTPEDVTYTQVSAGYRHTVLLLSDGSALACGFNDSGQCDIPPLAKGITYTQVSAGHQHTVLLRSDGRAVACGCTDDGQCDIPPLGDGVRYTQVFAGGIHTVLLRSDGHVVSCGMSTLGRCDIPPLSRGLRYTQVAAGAAHTVLLRSDGEAVACGSNTFGQCSIPPVKSWCDWLWTSPSRLRYISDVK
;
A
#
# COMPACT_ATOMS: atom_id res chain seq x y z
N MET A 1 7.98 5.70 -5.25
CA MET A 1 7.13 4.77 -4.49
C MET A 1 5.99 4.44 -5.40
N VAL A 2 5.49 3.21 -5.32
CA VAL A 2 4.35 2.77 -6.12
C VAL A 2 3.19 2.43 -5.20
N SER A 3 1.99 2.81 -5.60
CA SER A 3 0.75 2.44 -4.94
C SER A 3 -0.29 2.10 -6.00
N ALA A 4 -1.02 1.01 -5.79
CA ALA A 4 -2.01 0.49 -6.72
C ALA A 4 -3.39 0.48 -6.03
N GLY A 5 -4.38 1.12 -6.65
CA GLY A 5 -5.74 1.20 -6.14
C GLY A 5 -6.70 0.25 -6.88
N TYR A 6 -7.99 0.59 -6.90
CA TYR A 6 -9.00 -0.20 -7.63
C TYR A 6 -8.73 -0.26 -9.13
N GLY A 7 -8.58 0.91 -9.74
CA GLY A 7 -8.42 1.07 -11.18
C GLY A 7 -7.45 2.18 -11.56
N HIS A 8 -6.55 2.56 -10.64
CA HIS A 8 -5.54 3.58 -10.86
C HIS A 8 -4.25 3.23 -10.14
N THR A 9 -3.14 3.75 -10.65
CA THR A 9 -1.79 3.62 -10.09
C THR A 9 -1.27 5.01 -9.78
N VAL A 10 -0.67 5.18 -8.61
CA VAL A 10 -0.02 6.42 -8.19
C VAL A 10 1.45 6.13 -7.94
N LEU A 11 2.32 7.02 -8.43
CA LEU A 11 3.75 6.89 -8.29
C LEU A 11 4.36 8.20 -7.76
N LEU A 12 5.24 8.09 -6.77
CA LEU A 12 6.01 9.22 -6.23
C LEU A 12 7.47 9.15 -6.70
N ARG A 13 7.91 10.21 -7.36
CA ARG A 13 9.29 10.38 -7.85
C ARG A 13 10.18 11.01 -6.78
N SER A 14 11.50 10.86 -6.97
CA SER A 14 12.54 11.38 -6.07
C SER A 14 12.62 12.89 -5.99
N ASP A 15 12.06 13.60 -6.96
CA ASP A 15 11.92 15.06 -6.98
C ASP A 15 10.63 15.54 -6.29
N GLY A 16 9.86 14.64 -5.69
CA GLY A 16 8.57 14.95 -5.06
C GLY A 16 7.40 15.04 -6.03
N HIS A 17 7.62 14.83 -7.33
CA HIS A 17 6.54 14.82 -8.31
C HIS A 17 5.72 13.53 -8.20
N VAL A 18 4.40 13.68 -8.22
CA VAL A 18 3.46 12.55 -8.20
C VAL A 18 2.86 12.37 -9.58
N VAL A 19 2.83 11.13 -10.05
CA VAL A 19 2.19 10.72 -11.30
C VAL A 19 1.03 9.80 -10.96
N ALA A 20 -0.14 10.03 -11.56
CA ALA A 20 -1.30 9.15 -11.43
C ALA A 20 -1.81 8.75 -12.82
N VAL A 21 -2.07 7.45 -13.01
CA VAL A 21 -2.61 6.87 -14.25
C VAL A 21 -3.77 5.94 -13.95
N GLY A 22 -4.66 5.74 -14.92
CA GLY A 22 -5.84 4.88 -14.76
C GLY A 22 -7.16 5.66 -14.71
N LEU A 23 -8.12 5.08 -14.00
CA LEU A 23 -9.49 5.59 -13.85
C LEU A 23 -9.51 6.97 -13.20
N LYS A 24 -10.29 7.89 -13.79
CA LYS A 24 -10.39 9.29 -13.38
C LYS A 24 -11.79 9.73 -12.96
N SER A 25 -12.80 8.87 -13.15
CA SER A 25 -14.23 9.24 -13.03
C SER A 25 -14.65 9.73 -11.64
N TYR A 26 -13.83 9.48 -10.61
CA TYR A 26 -14.07 9.92 -9.25
C TYR A 26 -13.11 11.04 -8.82
N GLY A 27 -12.23 11.52 -9.70
CA GLY A 27 -11.19 12.49 -9.35
C GLY A 27 -10.05 11.90 -8.51
N GLN A 28 -9.93 10.56 -8.44
CA GLN A 28 -8.91 9.87 -7.63
C GLN A 28 -7.48 10.06 -8.14
N THR A 29 -7.33 10.64 -9.33
CA THR A 29 -6.05 11.03 -9.94
C THR A 29 -5.78 12.53 -9.86
N ASP A 30 -6.69 13.31 -9.27
CA ASP A 30 -6.61 14.78 -9.24
C ASP A 30 -5.71 15.22 -8.07
N ILE A 31 -4.40 15.07 -8.26
CA ILE A 31 -3.40 15.29 -7.21
C ILE A 31 -3.54 16.72 -6.65
N PRO A 32 -3.78 16.89 -5.34
CA PRO A 32 -3.91 18.21 -4.75
C PRO A 32 -2.61 19.04 -4.93
N PRO A 33 -2.71 20.36 -5.14
CA PRO A 33 -1.53 21.21 -5.14
C PRO A 33 -0.90 21.27 -3.74
N LEU A 34 0.42 21.30 -3.68
CA LEU A 34 1.15 21.55 -2.44
C LEU A 34 1.03 23.04 -2.05
N PRO A 35 1.04 23.39 -0.75
CA PRO A 35 1.00 24.80 -0.34
C PRO A 35 2.15 25.61 -0.93
N LEU A 36 1.84 26.83 -1.38
CA LEU A 36 2.79 27.74 -2.03
C LEU A 36 3.94 28.19 -1.11
N HIS A 37 3.73 28.12 0.21
CA HIS A 37 4.70 28.51 1.23
C HIS A 37 5.00 27.33 2.16
N GLY A 38 6.25 27.24 2.62
CA GLY A 38 6.70 26.21 3.57
C GLY A 38 7.39 24.98 2.96
N GLY A 39 7.51 24.90 1.62
CA GLY A 39 8.33 23.88 0.95
C GLY A 39 7.89 22.43 1.20
N ALA A 40 6.62 22.22 1.53
CA ALA A 40 6.10 20.89 1.80
C ALA A 40 6.15 20.02 0.52
N THR A 41 6.51 18.75 0.68
CA THR A 41 6.55 17.74 -0.39
C THR A 41 5.71 16.54 0.00
N TYR A 42 5.34 15.71 -0.95
CA TYR A 42 4.73 14.41 -0.65
C TYR A 42 5.80 13.41 -0.21
N THR A 43 5.56 12.72 0.91
CA THR A 43 6.44 11.69 1.47
C THR A 43 5.84 10.30 1.37
N GLN A 44 4.51 10.18 1.34
CA GLN A 44 3.79 8.92 1.13
C GLN A 44 2.59 9.09 0.19
N ILE A 45 2.29 8.02 -0.55
CA ILE A 45 1.09 7.90 -1.38
C ILE A 45 0.35 6.61 -1.02
N SER A 46 -0.98 6.66 -0.99
CA SER A 46 -1.82 5.48 -0.86
C SER A 46 -3.05 5.62 -1.74
N ALA A 47 -3.14 4.78 -2.77
CA ALA A 47 -4.26 4.65 -3.68
C ALA A 47 -5.30 3.68 -3.10
N GLY A 48 -6.51 4.16 -2.85
CA GLY A 48 -7.66 3.35 -2.43
C GLY A 48 -8.52 2.95 -3.63
N PHE A 49 -9.83 2.84 -3.42
CA PHE A 49 -10.74 2.52 -4.52
C PHE A 49 -11.21 3.75 -5.29
N TYR A 50 -11.77 4.70 -4.54
CA TYR A 50 -12.38 5.91 -5.08
C TYR A 50 -11.60 7.17 -4.72
N HIS A 51 -10.53 7.04 -3.95
CA HIS A 51 -9.71 8.15 -3.49
C HIS A 51 -8.24 7.77 -3.39
N THR A 52 -7.38 8.79 -3.42
CA THR A 52 -5.96 8.69 -3.11
C THR A 52 -5.66 9.61 -1.94
N VAL A 53 -4.84 9.14 -1.01
CA VAL A 53 -4.37 9.91 0.15
C VAL A 53 -2.86 10.09 0.04
N PHE A 54 -2.41 11.30 0.39
CA PHE A 54 -1.03 11.73 0.31
C PHE A 54 -0.59 12.21 1.69
N LEU A 55 0.56 11.72 2.16
CA LEU A 55 1.22 12.26 3.34
C LEU A 55 2.21 13.34 2.90
N ARG A 56 2.19 14.48 3.59
CA ARG A 56 3.08 15.61 3.35
C ARG A 56 4.23 15.62 4.37
N SER A 57 5.36 16.21 3.98
CA SER A 57 6.57 16.30 4.81
C SER A 57 6.42 17.13 6.10
N ASP A 58 5.38 17.95 6.20
CA ASP A 58 5.02 18.68 7.42
C ASP A 58 4.21 17.83 8.42
N GLY A 59 3.85 16.59 8.05
CA GLY A 59 3.08 15.67 8.88
C GLY A 59 1.56 15.80 8.70
N GLN A 60 1.09 16.54 7.70
CA GLN A 60 -0.31 16.63 7.33
C GLN A 60 -0.66 15.61 6.24
N ALA A 61 -1.90 15.16 6.21
CA ALA A 61 -2.43 14.34 5.12
C ALA A 61 -3.44 15.14 4.28
N VAL A 62 -3.48 14.85 2.98
CA VAL A 62 -4.47 15.41 2.04
C VAL A 62 -4.96 14.29 1.13
N GLY A 63 -6.13 14.46 0.51
CA GLY A 63 -6.66 13.45 -0.41
C GLY A 63 -7.38 14.06 -1.60
N CYS A 64 -7.54 13.25 -2.64
CA CYS A 64 -8.40 13.52 -3.78
C CYS A 64 -9.25 12.28 -4.10
N GLY A 65 -10.32 12.45 -4.88
CA GLY A 65 -11.26 11.37 -5.15
C GLY A 65 -12.70 11.73 -4.88
N GLU A 66 -13.54 10.71 -4.79
CA GLU A 66 -14.99 10.87 -4.75
C GLU A 66 -15.40 11.74 -3.57
N ALA A 67 -15.88 12.96 -3.86
CA ALA A 67 -16.16 13.97 -2.84
C ALA A 67 -17.27 13.56 -1.85
N SER A 68 -18.15 12.62 -2.19
CA SER A 68 -19.16 12.10 -1.25
C SER A 68 -18.55 11.21 -0.15
N LEU A 69 -17.33 10.67 -0.39
CA LEU A 69 -16.61 9.75 0.50
C LEU A 69 -15.30 10.37 1.04
N ALA A 70 -14.62 11.18 0.22
CA ALA A 70 -13.42 11.97 0.53
C ALA A 70 -13.71 13.28 1.30
N ARG A 71 -14.99 13.65 1.50
CA ARG A 71 -15.41 14.73 2.42
C ARG A 71 -15.48 14.30 3.89
N ARG A 72 -15.08 13.09 4.25
CA ARG A 72 -14.82 12.77 5.66
C ARG A 72 -13.50 13.39 6.04
N GLU A 73 -13.60 14.52 6.75
CA GLU A 73 -12.47 15.30 7.24
C GLU A 73 -11.39 14.38 7.79
N ILE A 74 -10.19 14.49 7.23
CA ILE A 74 -8.99 13.90 7.82
C ILE A 74 -8.96 14.41 9.27
N PRO A 75 -8.92 13.51 10.28
CA PRO A 75 -9.07 13.94 11.66
C PRO A 75 -8.05 15.04 12.00
N PRO A 76 -8.45 16.09 12.73
CA PRO A 76 -7.50 17.09 13.18
C PRO A 76 -6.47 16.45 14.10
N LEU A 77 -5.25 16.96 14.05
CA LEU A 77 -4.15 16.51 14.90
C LEU A 77 -4.03 17.43 16.12
N ASP A 78 -3.70 16.83 17.26
CA ASP A 78 -3.31 17.58 18.46
C ASP A 78 -1.99 18.35 18.19
N VAL A 79 -1.76 19.41 18.95
CA VAL A 79 -0.55 20.25 18.79
C VAL A 79 0.72 19.41 18.94
N GLY A 80 1.60 19.47 17.94
CA GLY A 80 2.87 18.73 17.93
C GLY A 80 2.77 17.29 17.44
N VAL A 81 1.57 16.75 17.23
CA VAL A 81 1.36 15.43 16.64
C VAL A 81 1.31 15.54 15.11
N LYS A 82 1.86 14.52 14.44
CA LYS A 82 1.92 14.41 12.98
C LYS A 82 1.33 13.09 12.53
N TYR A 83 0.80 13.04 11.31
CA TYR A 83 0.67 11.77 10.62
C TYR A 83 2.04 11.29 10.14
N ILE A 84 2.31 10.00 10.31
CA ILE A 84 3.55 9.34 9.87
C ILE A 84 3.29 8.18 8.90
N GLN A 85 2.03 7.73 8.78
CA GLN A 85 1.59 6.80 7.76
C GLN A 85 0.13 7.05 7.38
N VAL A 86 -0.22 6.84 6.11
CA VAL A 86 -1.59 6.82 5.59
C VAL A 86 -1.86 5.54 4.82
N SER A 87 -3.08 5.03 4.89
CA SER A 87 -3.53 3.90 4.08
C SER A 87 -4.99 4.07 3.68
N ALA A 88 -5.25 4.07 2.37
CA ALA A 88 -6.57 4.25 1.77
C ALA A 88 -7.18 2.89 1.37
N GLY A 89 -8.38 2.61 1.87
CA GLY A 89 -9.16 1.41 1.55
C GLY A 89 -10.27 1.67 0.53
N PHE A 90 -11.42 0.99 0.68
CA PHE A 90 -12.59 1.20 -0.20
C PHE A 90 -13.21 2.60 -0.05
N CYS A 91 -13.77 2.85 1.13
CA CYS A 91 -14.48 4.07 1.51
C CYS A 91 -14.02 4.59 2.88
N HIS A 92 -12.81 4.21 3.30
CA HIS A 92 -12.19 4.63 4.55
C HIS A 92 -10.69 4.79 4.39
N THR A 93 -10.10 5.54 5.31
CA THR A 93 -8.66 5.79 5.39
C THR A 93 -8.21 5.57 6.82
N ALA A 94 -7.14 4.81 7.00
CA ALA A 94 -6.46 4.64 8.26
C ALA A 94 -5.19 5.51 8.29
N PHE A 95 -4.87 6.04 9.46
CA PHE A 95 -3.76 6.94 9.70
C PHE A 95 -2.98 6.49 10.93
N LEU A 96 -1.65 6.52 10.84
CA LEU A 96 -0.75 6.36 11.96
C LEU A 96 -0.23 7.73 12.41
N ARG A 97 -0.32 8.01 13.71
CA ARG A 97 0.15 9.25 14.32
C ARG A 97 1.53 9.07 14.95
N SER A 98 2.28 10.16 15.05
CA SER A 98 3.63 10.20 15.62
C SER A 98 3.69 9.92 17.13
N ASP A 99 2.55 9.97 17.81
CA ASP A 99 2.41 9.62 19.23
C ASP A 99 2.11 8.12 19.45
N GLY A 100 2.19 7.31 18.39
CA GLY A 100 1.98 5.86 18.47
C GLY A 100 0.51 5.43 18.46
N ARG A 101 -0.44 6.37 18.26
CA ARG A 101 -1.87 6.06 18.10
C ARG A 101 -2.23 5.92 16.62
N ALA A 102 -3.33 5.21 16.34
CA ALA A 102 -3.93 5.14 15.02
C ALA A 102 -5.37 5.67 15.06
N VAL A 103 -5.79 6.27 13.96
CA VAL A 103 -7.17 6.76 13.76
C VAL A 103 -7.62 6.37 12.35
N ALA A 104 -8.93 6.23 12.16
CA ALA A 104 -9.50 6.03 10.85
C ALA A 104 -10.72 6.93 10.66
N CYS A 105 -10.91 7.41 9.42
CA CYS A 105 -12.11 8.13 9.03
C CYS A 105 -12.67 7.50 7.75
N GLY A 106 -13.97 7.56 7.56
CA GLY A 106 -14.59 6.82 6.46
C GLY A 106 -15.92 6.20 6.82
N GLU A 107 -16.41 5.36 5.92
CA GLU A 107 -17.58 4.54 6.15
C GLU A 107 -17.30 3.52 7.24
N ASP A 108 -18.17 3.45 8.24
CA ASP A 108 -17.95 2.62 9.43
C ASP A 108 -19.08 1.63 9.71
N ARG A 109 -19.89 1.27 8.69
CA ARG A 109 -21.02 0.34 8.87
C ARG A 109 -20.62 -1.03 9.45
N ASP A 110 -19.37 -1.44 9.23
CA ASP A 110 -18.82 -2.72 9.70
C ASP A 110 -17.81 -2.57 10.84
N GLY A 111 -17.64 -1.36 11.41
CA GLY A 111 -16.59 -1.10 12.41
C GLY A 111 -15.18 -0.99 11.84
N ARG A 112 -15.02 -0.75 10.52
CA ARG A 112 -13.71 -0.65 9.86
C ARG A 112 -12.89 0.60 10.22
N CYS A 113 -13.54 1.60 10.84
CA CYS A 113 -12.90 2.76 11.44
C CYS A 113 -12.77 2.65 12.96
N SER A 114 -13.34 1.60 13.57
CA SER A 114 -13.29 1.35 15.01
C SER A 114 -11.93 0.73 15.39
N ILE A 115 -10.89 1.57 15.42
CA ILE A 115 -9.52 1.14 15.77
C ILE A 115 -9.50 0.62 17.22
N PRO A 116 -9.06 -0.63 17.47
CA PRO A 116 -9.00 -1.19 18.81
C PRO A 116 -8.09 -0.38 19.76
N PRO A 117 -8.29 -0.46 21.09
CA PRO A 117 -7.30 0.02 22.03
C PRO A 117 -6.06 -0.90 22.02
N THR A 118 -4.89 -0.34 22.32
CA THR A 118 -3.66 -1.12 22.54
C THR A 118 -3.49 -1.47 24.03
N PRO A 119 -2.73 -2.53 24.35
CA PRO A 119 -2.22 -2.74 25.70
C PRO A 119 -1.37 -1.56 26.20
N GLU A 120 -1.16 -1.48 27.51
CA GLU A 120 -0.24 -0.51 28.12
C GLU A 120 1.17 -0.65 27.53
N ASP A 121 1.83 0.48 27.27
CA ASP A 121 3.17 0.58 26.64
C ASP A 121 3.32 0.00 25.22
N VAL A 122 2.22 -0.39 24.59
CA VAL A 122 2.21 -0.84 23.19
C VAL A 122 1.58 0.21 22.29
N THR A 123 2.26 0.50 21.18
CA THR A 123 1.84 1.50 20.19
C THR A 123 1.62 0.85 18.83
N TYR A 124 0.90 1.54 17.96
CA TYR A 124 0.80 1.15 16.56
C TYR A 124 2.07 1.53 15.80
N THR A 125 2.50 0.66 14.89
CA THR A 125 3.68 0.85 14.02
C THR A 125 3.35 0.76 12.54
N GLN A 126 2.20 0.16 12.19
CA GLN A 126 1.69 0.15 10.84
C GLN A 126 0.17 0.15 10.80
N VAL A 127 -0.42 0.82 9.81
CA VAL A 127 -1.83 0.70 9.42
C VAL A 127 -1.95 0.24 7.97
N SER A 128 -2.96 -0.59 7.69
CA SER A 128 -3.34 -1.01 6.34
C SER A 128 -4.86 -1.10 6.22
N ALA A 129 -5.45 -0.31 5.33
CA ALA A 129 -6.88 -0.28 5.06
C ALA A 129 -7.22 -1.08 3.80
N GLY A 130 -8.07 -2.10 3.95
CA GLY A 130 -8.53 -2.96 2.86
C GLY A 130 -9.87 -2.52 2.29
N TYR A 131 -10.67 -3.47 1.79
CA TYR A 131 -12.01 -3.14 1.26
C TYR A 131 -12.98 -2.76 2.39
N ARG A 132 -13.19 -3.66 3.36
CA ARG A 132 -14.13 -3.42 4.47
C ARG A 132 -13.55 -3.70 5.85
N HIS A 133 -12.22 -3.77 5.96
CA HIS A 133 -11.50 -4.00 7.20
C HIS A 133 -10.19 -3.20 7.22
N THR A 134 -9.70 -2.94 8.44
CA THR A 134 -8.40 -2.32 8.72
C THR A 134 -7.57 -3.31 9.53
N VAL A 135 -6.28 -3.41 9.20
CA VAL A 135 -5.30 -4.21 9.92
C VAL A 135 -4.20 -3.31 10.46
N LEU A 136 -3.76 -3.58 11.68
CA LEU A 136 -2.80 -2.78 12.42
C LEU A 136 -1.66 -3.67 12.92
N LEU A 137 -0.42 -3.18 12.81
CA LEU A 137 0.76 -3.77 13.43
C LEU A 137 1.09 -3.01 14.71
N LEU A 138 1.43 -3.74 15.77
CA LEU A 138 1.77 -3.19 17.08
C LEU A 138 3.30 -3.23 17.31
N SER A 139 3.79 -2.41 18.23
CA SER A 139 5.23 -2.28 18.55
C SER A 139 5.82 -3.52 19.22
N ASP A 140 4.99 -4.36 19.83
CA ASP A 140 5.36 -5.67 20.37
C ASP A 140 5.45 -6.77 19.31
N GLY A 141 5.12 -6.44 18.05
CA GLY A 141 5.14 -7.37 16.93
C GLY A 141 3.89 -8.26 16.83
N SER A 142 2.83 -7.96 17.58
CA SER A 142 1.49 -8.51 17.36
C SER A 142 0.72 -7.70 16.30
N ALA A 143 -0.43 -8.22 15.87
CA ALA A 143 -1.31 -7.52 14.93
C ALA A 143 -2.77 -7.62 15.36
N LEU A 144 -3.55 -6.60 15.05
CA LEU A 144 -5.00 -6.50 15.29
C LEU A 144 -5.71 -6.17 13.99
N ALA A 145 -6.99 -6.52 13.92
CA ALA A 145 -7.85 -6.13 12.80
C ALA A 145 -9.25 -5.75 13.29
N CYS A 146 -9.90 -4.85 12.55
CA CYS A 146 -11.28 -4.46 12.79
C CYS A 146 -12.03 -4.24 11.47
N GLY A 147 -13.35 -4.39 11.49
CA GLY A 147 -14.19 -4.29 10.31
C GLY A 147 -14.94 -5.59 10.00
N PHE A 148 -15.37 -5.69 8.75
CA PHE A 148 -16.11 -6.84 8.22
C PHE A 148 -15.28 -8.12 8.30
N ASN A 149 -15.86 -9.21 8.84
CA ASN A 149 -15.14 -10.45 9.13
C ASN A 149 -15.84 -11.74 8.66
N ASP A 150 -16.83 -11.68 7.76
CA ASP A 150 -17.57 -12.90 7.36
C ASP A 150 -16.70 -13.97 6.67
N SER A 151 -15.52 -13.59 6.17
CA SER A 151 -14.55 -14.51 5.57
C SER A 151 -13.38 -14.84 6.51
N GLY A 152 -13.34 -14.31 7.73
CA GLY A 152 -12.21 -14.45 8.66
C GLY A 152 -11.02 -13.53 8.36
N GLN A 153 -11.21 -12.45 7.59
CA GLN A 153 -10.12 -11.51 7.22
C GLN A 153 -9.55 -10.71 8.41
N CYS A 154 -10.26 -10.68 9.54
CA CYS A 154 -9.80 -10.11 10.80
C CYS A 154 -9.27 -11.17 11.77
N ASP A 155 -9.34 -12.46 11.43
CA ASP A 155 -8.89 -13.56 12.28
C ASP A 155 -7.37 -13.73 12.15
N ILE A 156 -6.62 -12.81 12.76
CA ILE A 156 -5.16 -12.80 12.70
C ILE A 156 -4.59 -14.11 13.27
N PRO A 157 -3.78 -14.87 12.49
CA PRO A 157 -3.23 -16.13 12.96
C PRO A 157 -2.35 -15.96 14.21
N PRO A 158 -2.38 -16.92 15.16
CA PRO A 158 -1.50 -16.87 16.32
C PRO A 158 -0.04 -17.08 15.90
N LEU A 159 0.87 -16.43 16.61
CA LEU A 159 2.31 -16.55 16.39
C LEU A 159 2.93 -17.64 17.28
N ALA A 160 3.90 -18.36 16.74
CA ALA A 160 4.77 -19.21 17.54
C ALA A 160 5.67 -18.35 18.45
N LYS A 161 6.07 -18.91 19.60
CA LYS A 161 6.93 -18.20 20.57
C LYS A 161 8.22 -17.70 19.90
N GLY A 162 8.53 -16.42 20.11
CA GLY A 162 9.74 -15.78 19.57
C GLY A 162 9.62 -15.30 18.12
N ILE A 163 8.45 -15.46 17.49
CA ILE A 163 8.15 -14.90 16.18
C ILE A 163 7.20 -13.72 16.35
N THR A 164 7.50 -12.63 15.66
CA THR A 164 6.65 -11.45 15.52
C THR A 164 6.22 -11.22 14.08
N TYR A 165 5.15 -10.45 13.87
CA TYR A 165 4.84 -9.82 12.60
C TYR A 165 5.71 -8.58 12.38
N THR A 166 6.09 -8.33 11.13
CA THR A 166 6.91 -7.17 10.71
C THR A 166 6.24 -6.34 9.61
N GLN A 167 5.17 -6.86 9.00
CA GLN A 167 4.35 -6.13 8.04
C GLN A 167 2.94 -6.73 8.02
N VAL A 168 1.93 -5.88 7.85
CA VAL A 168 0.54 -6.24 7.57
C VAL A 168 0.06 -5.59 6.28
N SER A 169 -0.80 -6.29 5.55
CA SER A 169 -1.47 -5.76 4.37
C SER A 169 -2.90 -6.30 4.26
N ALA A 170 -3.86 -5.38 4.17
CA ALA A 170 -5.28 -5.65 4.05
C ALA A 170 -5.71 -5.62 2.57
N GLY A 171 -6.26 -6.73 2.07
CA GLY A 171 -6.81 -6.85 0.72
C GLY A 171 -8.31 -6.59 0.69
N HIS A 172 -9.03 -7.20 -0.27
CA HIS A 172 -10.50 -7.06 -0.26
C HIS A 172 -11.16 -7.88 0.85
N GLN A 173 -10.90 -9.19 0.86
CA GLN A 173 -11.49 -10.15 1.79
C GLN A 173 -10.44 -11.05 2.44
N HIS A 174 -9.17 -10.66 2.40
CA HIS A 174 -8.09 -11.38 3.03
C HIS A 174 -7.05 -10.40 3.58
N THR A 175 -6.29 -10.86 4.56
CA THR A 175 -5.17 -10.16 5.18
C THR A 175 -3.91 -10.99 4.98
N VAL A 176 -2.80 -10.35 4.68
CA VAL A 176 -1.48 -10.99 4.56
C VAL A 176 -0.52 -10.37 5.56
N LEU A 177 0.22 -11.21 6.27
CA LEU A 177 1.16 -10.80 7.30
C LEU A 177 2.56 -11.38 7.03
N LEU A 178 3.57 -10.52 7.08
CA LEU A 178 4.97 -10.92 7.03
C LEU A 178 5.48 -11.17 8.44
N ARG A 179 6.17 -12.29 8.64
CA ARG A 179 6.77 -12.68 9.90
C ARG A 179 8.26 -12.35 9.92
N SER A 180 8.79 -12.15 11.13
CA SER A 180 10.20 -11.86 11.43
C SER A 180 11.19 -12.97 11.01
N ASP A 181 10.72 -14.21 10.87
CA ASP A 181 11.52 -15.32 10.30
C ASP A 181 11.56 -15.31 8.77
N GLY A 182 10.94 -14.31 8.13
CA GLY A 182 10.93 -14.18 6.68
C GLY A 182 9.91 -15.06 5.97
N ARG A 183 8.99 -15.67 6.70
CA ARG A 183 7.80 -16.36 6.14
C ARG A 183 6.61 -15.41 6.14
N ALA A 184 5.55 -15.77 5.41
CA ALA A 184 4.30 -15.03 5.38
C ALA A 184 3.13 -15.97 5.65
N VAL A 185 2.05 -15.42 6.19
CA VAL A 185 0.77 -16.10 6.41
C VAL A 185 -0.36 -15.21 5.91
N ALA A 186 -1.50 -15.81 5.61
CA ALA A 186 -2.70 -15.09 5.22
C ALA A 186 -3.94 -15.69 5.91
N CYS A 187 -4.94 -14.85 6.13
CA CYS A 187 -6.26 -15.25 6.64
C CYS A 187 -7.36 -14.51 5.87
N GLY A 188 -8.59 -15.03 5.90
CA GLY A 188 -9.70 -14.52 5.12
C GLY A 188 -10.17 -15.48 4.03
N CYS A 189 -10.75 -14.91 2.98
CA CYS A 189 -11.26 -15.65 1.82
C CYS A 189 -10.14 -16.42 1.10
N THR A 190 -10.40 -17.69 0.80
CA THR A 190 -9.48 -18.64 0.14
C THR A 190 -9.99 -19.13 -1.20
N ASP A 191 -11.17 -18.67 -1.66
CA ASP A 191 -11.92 -19.25 -2.78
C ASP A 191 -11.13 -19.29 -4.11
N ASP A 192 -10.15 -18.38 -4.26
CA ASP A 192 -9.33 -18.26 -5.46
C ASP A 192 -7.84 -18.53 -5.19
N GLY A 193 -7.50 -19.05 -4.00
CA GLY A 193 -6.12 -19.32 -3.58
C GLY A 193 -5.31 -18.08 -3.19
N GLN A 194 -5.95 -16.94 -2.92
CA GLN A 194 -5.28 -15.69 -2.53
C GLN A 194 -4.57 -15.77 -1.18
N CYS A 195 -4.91 -16.80 -0.37
CA CYS A 195 -4.21 -17.12 0.87
C CYS A 195 -3.16 -18.25 0.73
N ASP A 196 -3.00 -18.84 -0.46
CA ASP A 196 -2.08 -19.97 -0.71
C ASP A 196 -0.65 -19.44 -0.90
N ILE A 197 -0.04 -18.97 0.19
CA ILE A 197 1.31 -18.39 0.17
C ILE A 197 2.31 -19.42 -0.38
N PRO A 198 3.03 -19.11 -1.48
CA PRO A 198 3.98 -20.06 -2.07
C PRO A 198 5.09 -20.48 -1.09
N PRO A 199 5.56 -21.74 -1.14
CA PRO A 199 6.71 -22.14 -0.35
C PRO A 199 7.97 -21.43 -0.85
N LEU A 200 8.88 -21.09 0.08
CA LEU A 200 10.22 -20.61 -0.26
C LEU A 200 11.23 -21.74 -0.17
N GLY A 201 12.15 -21.77 -1.14
CA GLY A 201 13.35 -22.60 -1.09
C GLY A 201 14.35 -22.12 -0.03
N ASP A 202 15.39 -22.92 0.18
CA ASP A 202 16.39 -22.69 1.24
C ASP A 202 17.12 -21.35 1.06
N GLY A 203 17.31 -20.64 2.17
CA GLY A 203 18.04 -19.36 2.21
C GLY A 203 17.29 -18.15 1.62
N VAL A 204 16.07 -18.35 1.11
CA VAL A 204 15.22 -17.27 0.59
C VAL A 204 14.14 -16.91 1.62
N ARG A 205 13.89 -15.61 1.78
CA ARG A 205 12.81 -15.08 2.63
C ARG A 205 11.93 -14.10 1.87
N TYR A 206 10.71 -13.90 2.34
CA TYR A 206 9.91 -12.75 1.96
C TYR A 206 10.43 -11.49 2.65
N THR A 207 10.38 -10.36 1.95
CA THR A 207 10.80 -9.04 2.43
C THR A 207 9.68 -8.01 2.36
N GLN A 208 8.68 -8.21 1.50
CA GLN A 208 7.46 -7.42 1.47
C GLN A 208 6.26 -8.30 1.07
N VAL A 209 5.10 -8.02 1.63
CA VAL A 209 3.82 -8.66 1.29
C VAL A 209 2.73 -7.62 1.05
N PHE A 210 1.93 -7.83 0.02
CA PHE A 210 0.82 -6.96 -0.32
C PHE A 210 -0.40 -7.78 -0.76
N ALA A 211 -1.53 -7.50 -0.13
CA ALA A 211 -2.82 -8.08 -0.44
C ALA A 211 -3.55 -7.19 -1.44
N GLY A 212 -3.90 -7.73 -2.61
CA GLY A 212 -4.71 -7.05 -3.61
C GLY A 212 -6.19 -7.39 -3.45
N GLY A 213 -6.93 -7.37 -4.56
CA GLY A 213 -8.33 -7.77 -4.54
C GLY A 213 -8.54 -9.25 -4.26
N ILE A 214 -8.08 -10.07 -5.21
CA ILE A 214 -8.22 -11.52 -5.21
C ILE A 214 -6.85 -12.17 -5.49
N HIS A 215 -5.77 -11.51 -5.09
CA HIS A 215 -4.42 -12.01 -5.25
C HIS A 215 -3.51 -11.42 -4.18
N THR A 216 -2.45 -12.14 -3.85
CA THR A 216 -1.38 -11.70 -2.97
C THR A 216 -0.08 -11.61 -3.76
N VAL A 217 0.71 -10.58 -3.50
CA VAL A 217 2.02 -10.35 -4.13
C VAL A 217 3.09 -10.32 -3.04
N LEU A 218 4.16 -11.08 -3.24
CA LEU A 218 5.24 -11.23 -2.27
C LEU A 218 6.60 -10.98 -2.91
N LEU A 219 7.36 -10.03 -2.35
CA LEU A 219 8.74 -9.77 -2.74
C LEU A 219 9.69 -10.67 -1.96
N ARG A 220 10.61 -11.32 -2.65
CA ARG A 220 11.64 -12.18 -2.08
C ARG A 220 12.95 -11.44 -1.86
N SER A 221 13.77 -11.95 -0.96
CA SER A 221 15.11 -11.42 -0.63
C SER A 221 16.11 -11.48 -1.79
N ASP A 222 15.87 -12.35 -2.77
CA ASP A 222 16.65 -12.44 -4.01
C ASP A 222 16.21 -11.44 -5.10
N GLY A 223 15.21 -10.60 -4.81
CA GLY A 223 14.72 -9.59 -5.73
C GLY A 223 13.68 -10.06 -6.74
N HIS A 224 13.23 -11.32 -6.66
CA HIS A 224 12.11 -11.83 -7.44
C HIS A 224 10.78 -11.61 -6.72
N VAL A 225 9.70 -11.62 -7.49
CA VAL A 225 8.34 -11.50 -6.96
C VAL A 225 7.56 -12.75 -7.34
N VAL A 226 6.79 -13.25 -6.39
CA VAL A 226 5.83 -14.33 -6.60
C VAL A 226 4.45 -13.85 -6.19
N SER A 227 3.42 -14.49 -6.72
CA SER A 227 2.03 -14.17 -6.44
C SER A 227 1.21 -15.45 -6.30
N CYS A 228 0.10 -15.36 -5.57
CA CYS A 228 -0.93 -16.39 -5.47
C CYS A 228 -2.32 -15.76 -5.53
N GLY A 229 -3.34 -16.56 -5.79
CA GLY A 229 -4.69 -16.09 -6.05
C GLY A 229 -5.11 -16.14 -7.51
N MET A 230 -6.20 -15.45 -7.82
CA MET A 230 -6.81 -15.42 -9.15
C MET A 230 -5.83 -14.84 -10.19
N SER A 231 -5.41 -15.67 -11.15
CA SER A 231 -4.53 -15.26 -12.26
C SER A 231 -5.27 -14.62 -13.44
N THR A 232 -6.60 -14.61 -13.45
CA THR A 232 -7.38 -13.98 -14.52
C THR A 232 -7.02 -12.50 -14.67
N LEU A 233 -7.07 -12.01 -15.91
CA LEU A 233 -6.63 -10.67 -16.31
C LEU A 233 -5.12 -10.43 -16.15
N GLY A 234 -4.32 -11.47 -15.91
CA GLY A 234 -2.86 -11.41 -15.86
C GLY A 234 -2.28 -10.70 -14.63
N ARG A 235 -3.07 -10.56 -13.54
CA ARG A 235 -2.65 -9.85 -12.32
C ARG A 235 -1.55 -10.57 -11.54
N CYS A 236 -1.39 -11.88 -11.80
CA CYS A 236 -0.31 -12.70 -11.28
C CYS A 236 0.84 -12.91 -12.29
N ASP A 237 0.75 -12.36 -13.50
CA ASP A 237 1.75 -12.53 -14.57
C ASP A 237 2.91 -11.54 -14.37
N ILE A 238 3.70 -11.79 -13.33
CA ILE A 238 4.85 -10.96 -12.97
C ILE A 238 5.82 -10.86 -14.17
N PRO A 239 6.10 -9.65 -14.69
CA PRO A 239 6.99 -9.49 -15.83
C PRO A 239 8.38 -10.07 -15.56
N PRO A 240 9.03 -10.70 -16.55
CA PRO A 240 10.39 -11.20 -16.37
C PRO A 240 11.37 -10.04 -16.20
N LEU A 241 12.36 -10.22 -15.33
CA LEU A 241 13.46 -9.26 -15.14
C LEU A 241 14.60 -9.54 -16.11
N SER A 242 15.15 -8.49 -16.73
CA SER A 242 16.43 -8.57 -17.44
C SER A 242 17.57 -8.87 -16.45
N ARG A 243 18.63 -9.52 -16.93
CA ARG A 243 19.78 -9.92 -16.11
C ARG A 243 20.35 -8.74 -15.30
N GLY A 244 20.50 -8.94 -13.99
CA GLY A 244 21.08 -7.95 -13.06
C GLY A 244 20.07 -6.97 -12.44
N LEU A 245 18.81 -6.98 -12.88
CA LEU A 245 17.75 -6.22 -12.25
C LEU A 245 17.05 -7.03 -11.17
N ARG A 246 16.47 -6.30 -10.20
CA ARG A 246 15.62 -6.84 -9.15
C ARG A 246 14.42 -5.93 -8.91
N TYR A 247 13.35 -6.48 -8.36
CA TYR A 247 12.28 -5.69 -7.78
C TYR A 247 12.70 -5.18 -6.39
N THR A 248 12.29 -3.96 -6.06
CA THR A 248 12.62 -3.27 -4.81
C THR A 248 11.39 -2.82 -4.03
N GLN A 249 10.24 -2.67 -4.70
CA GLN A 249 8.95 -2.40 -4.08
C GLN A 249 7.86 -3.05 -4.92
N VAL A 250 6.80 -3.49 -4.28
CA VAL A 250 5.60 -4.02 -4.94
C VAL A 250 4.36 -3.35 -4.36
N ALA A 251 3.29 -3.27 -5.14
CA ALA A 251 1.98 -2.85 -4.70
C ALA A 251 0.91 -3.65 -5.44
N ALA A 252 -0.13 -4.07 -4.74
CA ALA A 252 -1.23 -4.84 -5.30
C ALA A 252 -2.52 -4.00 -5.25
N GLY A 253 -3.13 -3.77 -6.41
CA GLY A 253 -4.43 -3.12 -6.53
C GLY A 253 -5.57 -4.14 -6.55
N ALA A 254 -6.77 -3.73 -6.96
CA ALA A 254 -7.90 -4.66 -7.03
C ALA A 254 -7.69 -5.78 -8.08
N ALA A 255 -7.17 -5.41 -9.25
CA ALA A 255 -6.99 -6.32 -10.40
C ALA A 255 -5.68 -6.11 -11.16
N HIS A 256 -4.69 -5.43 -10.57
CA HIS A 256 -3.37 -5.22 -11.17
C HIS A 256 -2.29 -5.15 -10.10
N THR A 257 -1.06 -5.44 -10.50
CA THR A 257 0.15 -5.40 -9.66
C THR A 257 1.12 -4.39 -10.25
N VAL A 258 1.71 -3.56 -9.39
CA VAL A 258 2.73 -2.58 -9.76
C VAL A 258 4.04 -2.91 -9.07
N LEU A 259 5.14 -2.84 -9.81
CA LEU A 259 6.45 -3.34 -9.41
C LEU A 259 7.51 -2.29 -9.71
N LEU A 260 8.24 -1.86 -8.68
CA LEU A 260 9.38 -0.97 -8.83
C LEU A 260 10.66 -1.78 -9.02
N ARG A 261 11.42 -1.48 -10.07
CA ARG A 261 12.70 -2.10 -10.37
C ARG A 261 13.85 -1.33 -9.75
N SER A 262 14.99 -2.00 -9.58
CA SER A 262 16.22 -1.44 -9.02
C SER A 262 16.87 -0.33 -9.84
N ASP A 263 16.51 -0.18 -11.11
CA ASP A 263 16.93 0.92 -11.97
C ASP A 263 16.03 2.17 -11.83
N GLY A 264 14.99 2.10 -10.99
CA GLY A 264 14.10 3.21 -10.69
C GLY A 264 12.86 3.30 -11.58
N GLU A 265 12.74 2.42 -12.58
CA GLU A 265 11.56 2.31 -13.44
C GLU A 265 10.49 1.42 -12.79
N ALA A 266 9.22 1.69 -13.08
CA ALA A 266 8.10 0.88 -12.60
C ALA A 266 7.41 0.18 -13.78
N VAL A 267 6.96 -1.05 -13.54
CA VAL A 267 6.18 -1.85 -14.49
C VAL A 267 4.92 -2.36 -13.81
N ALA A 268 3.91 -2.69 -14.60
CA ALA A 268 2.65 -3.23 -14.09
C ALA A 268 2.19 -4.42 -14.93
N CYS A 269 1.42 -5.30 -14.30
CA CYS A 269 0.72 -6.43 -14.92
C CYS A 269 -0.71 -6.52 -14.35
N GLY A 270 -1.62 -7.13 -15.10
CA GLY A 270 -3.03 -7.20 -14.73
C GLY A 270 -3.96 -6.42 -15.65
N SER A 271 -5.16 -6.13 -15.15
CA SER A 271 -6.17 -5.36 -15.87
C SER A 271 -5.64 -3.98 -16.25
N ASN A 272 -5.85 -3.61 -17.52
CA ASN A 272 -5.51 -2.29 -18.04
C ASN A 272 -6.70 -1.56 -18.68
N THR A 273 -7.93 -1.93 -18.34
CA THR A 273 -9.16 -1.37 -18.94
C THR A 273 -9.26 0.15 -18.80
N PHE A 274 -8.63 0.73 -17.77
CA PHE A 274 -8.63 2.18 -17.53
C PHE A 274 -7.26 2.83 -17.77
N GLY A 275 -6.25 2.08 -18.22
CA GLY A 275 -4.88 2.57 -18.36
C GLY A 275 -4.06 2.52 -17.06
N GLN A 276 -4.49 1.78 -16.03
CA GLN A 276 -3.81 1.69 -14.74
C GLN A 276 -2.44 0.99 -14.79
N CYS A 277 -2.18 0.19 -15.83
CA CYS A 277 -0.88 -0.41 -16.09
C CYS A 277 -0.02 0.43 -17.05
N SER A 278 -0.56 1.52 -17.62
CA SER A 278 0.13 2.40 -18.57
C SER A 278 1.03 3.41 -17.83
N ILE A 279 2.03 2.89 -17.13
CA ILE A 279 2.98 3.70 -16.34
C ILE A 279 3.95 4.42 -17.30
N PRO A 280 4.07 5.76 -17.22
CA PRO A 280 5.02 6.49 -18.05
C PRO A 280 6.46 6.19 -17.60
N PRO A 281 7.44 6.24 -18.50
CA PRO A 281 8.85 6.17 -18.11
C PRO A 281 9.20 7.33 -17.19
N VAL A 282 10.14 7.10 -16.27
CA VAL A 282 10.58 8.15 -15.31
C VAL A 282 11.11 9.38 -16.03
N LYS A 283 11.73 9.18 -17.20
CA LYS A 283 12.36 10.23 -18.00
C LYS A 283 11.43 10.63 -19.15
N SER A 284 10.99 11.88 -19.16
CA SER A 284 10.37 12.48 -20.34
C SER A 284 11.44 12.95 -21.33
N TRP A 285 11.05 13.18 -22.58
CA TRP A 285 11.94 13.76 -23.60
C TRP A 285 12.42 15.17 -23.21
N CYS A 286 11.61 15.93 -22.46
CA CYS A 286 11.99 17.24 -21.93
C CYS A 286 13.03 17.17 -20.80
N ASP A 287 13.03 16.10 -20.00
CA ASP A 287 13.99 15.93 -18.89
C ASP A 287 15.43 15.75 -19.41
N TRP A 288 15.57 15.17 -20.61
CA TRP A 288 16.85 15.04 -21.31
C TRP A 288 17.48 16.37 -21.73
N LEU A 289 16.67 17.43 -21.89
CA LEU A 289 17.13 18.74 -22.37
C LEU A 289 17.54 19.69 -21.23
N TRP A 290 16.99 19.50 -20.02
CA TRP A 290 17.07 20.54 -18.97
C TRP A 290 17.54 20.06 -17.59
N THR A 291 17.72 18.75 -17.37
CA THR A 291 18.18 18.21 -16.07
C THR A 291 19.43 17.35 -16.22
N SER A 292 20.32 17.37 -15.23
CA SER A 292 21.42 16.39 -15.17
C SER A 292 20.81 14.99 -15.06
N PRO A 293 20.94 14.10 -16.08
CA PRO A 293 20.10 12.90 -16.25
C PRO A 293 20.28 11.77 -15.21
N SER A 294 21.09 11.96 -14.17
CA SER A 294 21.64 10.88 -13.33
C SER A 294 20.90 10.61 -12.01
N ARG A 295 19.78 11.29 -11.70
CA ARG A 295 19.13 11.17 -10.37
C ARG A 295 17.61 10.97 -10.31
N LEU A 296 16.87 11.09 -11.41
CA LEU A 296 15.40 10.90 -11.38
C LEU A 296 15.05 9.40 -11.32
N ARG A 297 14.25 9.02 -10.32
CA ARG A 297 13.75 7.66 -10.10
C ARG A 297 12.45 7.69 -9.29
N TYR A 298 11.64 6.65 -9.40
CA TYR A 298 10.63 6.40 -8.36
C TYR A 298 11.33 5.89 -7.09
N ILE A 299 10.96 6.41 -5.92
CA ILE A 299 11.63 6.08 -4.63
C ILE A 299 11.12 4.78 -4.01
N SER A 300 11.94 3.99 -3.34
CA SER A 300 11.48 2.79 -2.60
C SER A 300 11.39 3.14 -1.10
N ASP A 301 10.28 3.75 -0.69
CA ASP A 301 9.97 4.29 0.65
C ASP A 301 11.03 5.21 1.30
N VAL A 302 10.54 6.23 2.00
CA VAL A 302 11.36 7.06 2.88
C VAL A 302 11.25 6.43 4.25
N LYS A 303 12.36 5.86 4.74
CA LYS A 303 12.44 5.43 6.14
C LYS A 303 12.21 6.60 7.09
#